data_AF-A0A6M0FW12-F1
#
_entry.id   AF-A0A6M0FW12-F1
#
_cell.length_a   1.000
_cell.length_b   1.000
_cell.length_c   1.000
_cell.angle_alpha   90.00
_cell.angle_beta   90.00
_cell.angle_gamma   90.00
#
_symmetry.space_group_name_H-M   'P 1'
#
loop_
_entity.id
_entity.type
_entity.pdbx_description
1 polymer ?
#
loop_
_entity_poly.entity_id
_entity_poly.type
_entity_poly.pdbx_seq_one_letter_code
_entity_poly.pdbx_strand_id
1 'polypeptide(L)' 'MSDPELIKISGCKNQIRMGDVIFVHGLGGSARSTWHPQQQEDDNNFWPAWLGKDLPNVGIWCLGYEVEALKWKGDKLLGI' A
#
# COMPACT_ATOMS: atom_id res chain seq x y z
N MET A 1 -7.34 16.73 -2.39
CA MET A 1 -6.51 15.92 -1.48
C MET A 1 -7.45 15.12 -0.63
N SER A 2 -7.51 13.82 -0.88
CA SER A 2 -8.24 12.87 -0.05
C SER A 2 -7.44 12.61 1.23
N ASP A 3 -8.14 12.49 2.37
CA ASP A 3 -7.50 12.15 3.63
C ASP A 3 -6.87 10.75 3.57
N PRO A 4 -5.78 10.50 4.33
CA PRO A 4 -5.18 9.19 4.40
C PRO A 4 -6.17 8.15 4.98
N GLU A 5 -6.27 6.99 4.33
CA GLU A 5 -7.20 5.92 4.70
C GLU A 5 -6.49 4.58 4.91
N LEU A 6 -6.85 3.86 5.97
CA LEU A 6 -6.45 2.47 6.18
C LEU A 6 -7.44 1.52 5.50
N ILE A 7 -6.98 0.90 4.41
CA ILE A 7 -7.73 -0.10 3.64
C ILE A 7 -7.50 -1.48 4.26
N LYS A 8 -8.60 -2.15 4.61
CA LYS A 8 -8.60 -3.50 5.21
C LYS A 8 -8.30 -4.55 4.15
N ILE A 9 -7.30 -5.41 4.40
CA ILE A 9 -6.95 -6.51 3.50
C ILE A 9 -7.37 -7.86 4.09
N SER A 10 -6.88 -8.22 5.28
CA SER A 10 -7.18 -9.49 5.95
C SER A 10 -7.08 -9.36 7.46
N GLY A 11 -7.78 -10.19 8.24
CA GLY A 11 -7.65 -10.25 9.71
C GLY A 11 -8.11 -9.01 10.49
N CYS A 12 -8.47 -7.90 9.82
CA CYS A 12 -8.77 -6.60 10.44
C CYS A 12 -9.99 -6.58 11.37
N LYS A 13 -10.91 -7.55 11.24
CA LYS A 13 -12.10 -7.67 12.09
C LYS A 13 -11.83 -8.47 13.37
N ASN A 14 -10.71 -9.19 13.44
CA ASN A 14 -10.35 -9.95 14.63
C ASN A 14 -9.89 -9.00 15.74
N GLN A 15 -10.69 -8.90 16.81
CA GLN A 15 -10.42 -8.02 17.95
C GLN A 15 -9.33 -8.55 18.88
N ILE A 16 -9.03 -9.85 18.82
CA ILE A 16 -7.98 -10.52 19.60
C ILE A 16 -6.76 -10.87 18.75
N ARG A 17 -6.59 -10.19 17.61
CA ARG A 17 -5.42 -10.38 16.73
C ARG A 17 -4.12 -9.99 17.45
N MET A 18 -3.03 -10.67 17.10
CA MET A 18 -1.72 -10.50 17.74
C MET A 18 -1.05 -9.17 17.42
N GLY A 19 -1.45 -8.52 16.32
CA GLY A 19 -0.92 -7.24 15.89
C GLY A 19 -1.42 -6.84 14.52
N ASP A 20 -0.90 -5.72 14.02
CA ASP A 20 -1.22 -5.14 12.72
C ASP A 20 0.05 -4.95 11.87
N VAL A 21 -0.05 -5.26 10.58
CA VAL A 21 0.95 -4.94 9.56
C VAL A 21 0.33 -3.95 8.59
N ILE A 22 0.98 -2.79 8.44
CA ILE A 22 0.50 -1.71 7.58
C ILE A 22 1.48 -1.53 6.43
N PHE A 23 0.99 -1.76 5.22
CA PHE A 23 1.72 -1.54 3.98
C PHE A 23 1.62 -0.09 3.54
N VAL A 24 2.76 0.55 3.33
CA VAL A 24 2.86 1.96 2.93
C VAL A 24 3.54 2.02 1.57
N HIS A 25 2.85 2.57 0.56
CA HIS A 25 3.40 2.67 -0.79
C HIS A 25 4.37 3.85 -0.94
N GLY A 26 5.23 3.80 -1.96
CA GLY A 26 6.14 4.89 -2.31
C GLY A 26 5.55 5.90 -3.29
N LEU A 27 6.40 6.83 -3.74
CA LEU A 27 6.06 7.80 -4.79
C LEU A 27 5.63 7.10 -6.09
N GLY A 28 4.59 7.62 -6.74
CA GLY A 28 4.05 7.06 -7.99
C GLY A 28 3.31 5.73 -7.83
N GLY A 29 3.21 5.20 -6.61
CA GLY A 29 2.42 4.01 -6.28
C GLY A 29 1.03 4.34 -5.76
N SER A 30 0.28 3.29 -5.46
CA SER A 30 -0.97 3.35 -4.71
C SER A 30 -1.02 2.25 -3.66
N ALA A 31 -1.98 2.34 -2.73
CA ALA A 31 -2.22 1.30 -1.72
C ALA A 31 -2.47 -0.10 -2.31
N ARG A 32 -2.90 -0.18 -3.58
CA ARG A 32 -3.26 -1.45 -4.22
C ARG A 32 -2.25 -1.85 -5.29
N SER A 33 -1.95 -0.99 -6.26
CA SER A 33 -1.10 -1.31 -7.42
C SER A 33 0.36 -1.60 -7.07
N THR A 34 0.90 -0.98 -6.01
CA THR A 34 2.31 -1.14 -5.59
C THR A 34 2.69 -2.58 -5.27
N TRP A 35 1.71 -3.38 -4.84
CA TRP A 35 1.95 -4.73 -4.32
C TRP A 35 1.51 -5.83 -5.28
N HIS A 36 1.34 -5.50 -6.57
CA HIS A 36 1.19 -6.49 -7.62
C HIS A 36 2.47 -6.62 -8.44
N PRO A 37 2.68 -7.76 -9.11
CA PRO A 37 3.60 -7.86 -10.23
C PRO A 37 3.31 -6.77 -11.28
N GLN A 38 4.34 -6.40 -12.03
CA GLN A 38 4.22 -5.39 -13.08
C GLN A 38 3.13 -5.80 -14.09
N GLN A 39 2.26 -4.84 -14.45
CA GLN A 39 1.11 -5.05 -15.36
C GLN A 39 0.02 -6.00 -14.85
N GLN A 40 0.00 -6.32 -13.55
CA GLN A 40 -1.10 -7.09 -12.93
C GLN A 40 -1.83 -6.23 -11.91
N GLU A 41 -3.14 -6.39 -11.85
CA GLU A 41 -4.01 -5.64 -10.93
C GLU A 41 -5.09 -6.50 -10.28
N ASP A 42 -5.09 -7.82 -10.55
CA ASP A 42 -6.09 -8.73 -10.04
C ASP A 42 -5.79 -9.19 -8.60
N ASP A 43 -6.85 -9.55 -7.88
CA ASP A 43 -6.78 -9.98 -6.49
C ASP A 43 -5.93 -11.24 -6.28
N ASN A 44 -5.75 -12.09 -7.30
CA ASN A 44 -4.94 -13.30 -7.14
C ASN A 44 -3.45 -12.97 -7.06
N ASN A 45 -3.01 -11.85 -7.63
CA ASN A 45 -1.61 -11.44 -7.69
C ASN A 45 -1.25 -10.35 -6.67
N PHE A 46 -2.02 -10.25 -5.60
CA PHE A 46 -1.79 -9.30 -4.52
C PHE A 46 -1.19 -9.95 -3.28
N TRP A 47 0.13 -9.85 -3.13
CA TRP A 47 0.84 -10.59 -2.09
C TRP A 47 0.49 -10.21 -0.63
N PRO A 48 0.06 -8.96 -0.29
CA PRO A 48 -0.42 -8.68 1.07
C PRO A 48 -1.63 -9.53 1.47
N ALA A 49 -2.50 -9.92 0.53
CA ALA A 49 -3.60 -10.84 0.82
C ALA A 49 -3.09 -12.27 1.07
N TRP A 50 -2.01 -12.69 0.42
CA TRP A 50 -1.36 -13.98 0.67
C TRP A 50 -0.78 -14.03 2.09
N LEU A 51 -0.11 -12.97 2.53
CA LEU A 51 0.38 -12.85 3.91
C LEU A 51 -0.76 -12.97 4.92
N GLY A 52 -1.93 -12.42 4.61
CA GLY A 52 -3.13 -12.56 5.44
C GLY A 52 -3.69 -13.98 5.54
N LYS A 53 -3.37 -14.87 4.59
CA LYS A 53 -3.68 -16.30 4.66
C LYS A 53 -2.65 -17.04 5.52
N ASP A 54 -1.38 -16.69 5.38
CA ASP A 54 -0.28 -17.29 6.15
C ASP A 54 -0.30 -16.88 7.63
N LEU A 55 -0.76 -15.66 7.93
CA LEU A 55 -0.85 -15.08 9.28
C LEU A 55 -2.30 -14.70 9.64
N PRO A 56 -3.20 -15.66 9.87
CA PRO A 56 -4.64 -15.39 10.08
C PRO A 56 -4.95 -14.59 11.35
N ASN A 57 -4.01 -14.54 12.31
CA ASN A 57 -4.14 -13.82 13.57
C ASN A 57 -3.51 -12.42 13.53
N VAL A 58 -3.15 -11.90 12.35
CA VAL A 58 -2.59 -10.56 12.16
C VAL A 58 -3.51 -9.74 11.26
N GLY A 59 -3.73 -8.48 11.61
CA GLY A 59 -4.48 -7.54 10.78
C GLY A 59 -3.57 -7.00 9.67
N ILE A 60 -3.95 -7.22 8.42
CA ILE A 60 -3.20 -6.72 7.26
C ILE A 60 -3.93 -5.52 6.66
N TRP A 61 -3.22 -4.41 6.50
CA TRP A 61 -3.75 -3.14 6.03
C TRP A 61 -2.87 -2.54 4.94
N CYS A 62 -3.46 -1.74 4.07
CA CYS A 62 -2.73 -0.85 3.17
C CYS A 62 -3.12 0.60 3.48
N LEU A 63 -2.13 1.48 3.63
CA LEU A 63 -2.35 2.90 3.79
C LEU A 63 -2.48 3.55 2.41
N GLY A 64 -3.65 4.10 2.11
CA GLY A 64 -3.91 4.92 0.92
C GLY A 64 -3.74 6.39 1.24
N TYR A 65 -2.90 7.08 0.48
CA TYR A 65 -2.73 8.53 0.55
C TYR A 65 -2.25 9.07 -0.80
N GLU A 66 -2.55 10.34 -1.08
CA GLU A 66 -2.02 11.01 -2.27
C GLU A 66 -0.53 11.32 -2.06
N VAL A 67 0.31 10.92 -3.01
CA VAL A 67 1.72 11.31 -3.09
C VAL A 67 1.88 12.41 -4.12
N GLU A 68 2.18 13.64 -3.70
CA GLU A 68 2.56 14.70 -4.61
C GLU A 68 3.94 14.38 -5.23
N ALA A 69 3.96 13.82 -6.43
CA ALA A 69 5.19 13.57 -7.19
C ALA A 69 5.97 14.85 -7.55
N LEU A 70 5.38 16.04 -7.32
CA LEU A 70 5.88 17.32 -7.80
C LEU A 70 7.03 17.94 -7.00
N LYS A 71 7.39 17.46 -5.80
CA LYS A 71 8.50 18.05 -5.01
C LYS A 71 9.89 17.45 -5.27
N TRP A 72 10.03 16.49 -6.17
CA TRP A 72 11.31 15.81 -6.42
C TRP A 72 11.82 15.86 -7.87
N LYS A 73 11.27 16.74 -8.72
CA LYS A 73 11.99 17.17 -9.93
C LYS A 73 13.03 18.20 -9.50
N GLY A 74 14.26 17.75 -9.28
CA GLY A 74 15.38 18.60 -8.91
C GLY A 74 15.54 19.79 -9.87
N ASP A 75 15.91 20.93 -9.29
CA ASP A 75 16.38 22.14 -9.97
C ASP A 75 17.66 21.85 -10.79
N LYS A 76 17.51 21.18 -11.92
CA LYS A 76 18.55 21.09 -12.95
C LYS A 76 17.95 21.28 -14.33
N LEU A 77 17.32 22.43 -14.55
CA LEU A 77 17.09 22.97 -15.88
C LEU A 77 17.23 24.49 -15.88
N LEU A 78 18.43 25.00 -15.55
CA LEU A 78 18.97 26.24 -16.11
C LEU A 78 20.48 26.06 -16.22
N GLY A 79 20.92 25.63 -17.40
CA GLY A 79 22.31 25.31 -17.70
C GLY A 79 22.49 24.90 -19.15
N ILE A 80 21.84 25.64 -20.06
CA ILE A 80 22.25 25.93 -21.44
C ILE A 80 21.56 27.23 -21.86
#